data_AF-A0A2V6JKZ8-F1
#
_entry.id   AF-A0A2V6JKZ8-F1
#
_cell.length_a   1.000
_cell.length_b   1.000
_cell.length_c   1.000
_cell.angle_alpha   90.00
_cell.angle_beta   90.00
_cell.angle_gamma   90.00
#
_symmetry.space_group_name_H-M   'P 1'
#
loop_
_entity.id
_entity.type
_entity.pdbx_description
1 polymer ?
#
loop_
_entity_poly.entity_id
_entity_poly.type
_entity_poly.pdbx_seq_one_letter_code
_entity_poly.pdbx_strand_id
1 'polypeptide(L)'
;MLEFNCRFGDPETQALLPRMKSDLLPLLEATIDGTIDRCAIEWDSRAAVTVVLASAGYPGKYETGKPISGLEDAAKLEDIHIFHAGTRRVNGQIETAGGRVLAITALGSTIEHARGRAYDAAARIHFENCHYRRDIALGAAAANIRELS
;
A
#
# COMPACT_ATOMS: atom_id res chain seq x y z
N MET A 1 7.39 -16.57 17.26
CA MET A 1 6.45 -15.45 17.49
C MET A 1 7.27 -14.27 18.00
N LEU A 2 7.30 -13.14 17.27
CA LEU A 2 8.16 -11.99 17.61
C LEU A 2 7.41 -10.97 18.49
N GLU A 3 6.20 -10.59 18.12
CA GLU A 3 5.33 -9.70 18.89
C GLU A 3 3.86 -9.92 18.51
N PHE A 4 2.94 -9.31 19.27
CA PHE A 4 1.52 -9.24 18.96
C PHE A 4 1.06 -7.80 18.81
N ASN A 5 0.15 -7.57 17.86
CA ASN A 5 -0.58 -6.33 17.70
C ASN A 5 -2.08 -6.62 17.68
N CYS A 6 -2.89 -5.73 18.23
CA CYS A 6 -4.35 -5.88 18.33
C CYS A 6 -5.10 -5.04 17.28
N ARG A 7 -4.40 -4.54 16.25
CA ARG A 7 -4.98 -3.83 15.12
C ARG A 7 -4.30 -4.21 13.82
N PHE A 8 -4.93 -3.80 12.73
CA PHE A 8 -4.33 -3.77 11.41
C PHE A 8 -2.98 -3.03 11.41
N GLY A 9 -1.98 -3.65 10.77
CA GLY A 9 -0.66 -3.06 10.56
C GLY A 9 -0.69 -2.02 9.44
N ASP A 10 0.29 -1.11 9.46
CA ASP A 10 0.50 -0.13 8.41
C ASP A 10 1.99 -0.14 8.05
N PRO A 11 2.37 -0.59 6.84
CA PRO A 11 1.55 -0.65 5.61
C PRO A 11 0.96 -2.03 5.24
N GLU A 12 0.91 -3.01 6.14
CA GLU A 12 0.49 -4.39 5.81
C GLU A 12 -0.95 -4.47 5.31
N THR A 13 -1.84 -3.65 5.87
CA THR A 13 -3.27 -3.63 5.53
C THR A 13 -3.50 -3.20 4.09
N GLN A 14 -2.70 -2.27 3.59
CA GLN A 14 -2.76 -1.77 2.23
C GLN A 14 -2.35 -2.84 1.21
N ALA A 15 -1.55 -3.83 1.60
CA ALA A 15 -1.26 -4.99 0.74
C ALA A 15 -2.31 -6.10 0.87
N LEU A 16 -2.94 -6.23 2.05
CA LEU A 16 -3.88 -7.30 2.34
C LEU A 16 -5.28 -7.02 1.80
N LEU A 17 -5.88 -5.90 2.19
CA LEU A 17 -7.30 -5.62 1.93
C LEU A 17 -7.66 -5.48 0.45
N PRO A 18 -6.80 -4.94 -0.44
CA PRO A 18 -7.11 -4.94 -1.87
C PRO A 18 -7.26 -6.32 -2.50
N ARG A 19 -6.80 -7.37 -1.82
CA ARG A 19 -7.01 -8.77 -2.24
C ARG A 19 -8.26 -9.39 -1.64
N MET A 20 -8.91 -8.75 -0.67
CA MET A 20 -10.15 -9.26 -0.09
C MET A 20 -11.30 -8.93 -1.04
N LYS A 21 -11.95 -9.96 -1.59
CA LYS A 21 -13.13 -9.79 -2.45
C LYS A 21 -14.43 -9.71 -1.65
N SER A 22 -14.46 -10.38 -0.50
CA SER A 22 -15.58 -10.30 0.43
C SER A 22 -15.75 -8.88 0.96
N ASP A 23 -17.00 -8.51 1.24
CA ASP A 23 -17.30 -7.26 1.95
C ASP A 23 -16.77 -7.35 3.40
N LEU A 24 -16.03 -6.34 3.82
CA LEU A 24 -15.45 -6.26 5.15
C LEU A 24 -16.52 -6.00 6.22
N LEU A 25 -17.58 -5.24 5.90
CA LEU A 25 -18.56 -4.81 6.90
C LEU A 25 -19.29 -6.00 7.55
N PRO A 26 -19.85 -6.97 6.80
CA PRO A 26 -20.47 -8.16 7.40
C PRO A 26 -19.50 -9.00 8.24
N LEU A 27 -18.21 -9.01 7.90
CA LEU A 27 -17.20 -9.73 8.69
C LEU A 27 -16.94 -9.05 10.03
N LEU A 28 -16.92 -7.70 10.05
CA LEU A 28 -16.80 -6.93 11.28
C LEU A 28 -18.04 -7.11 12.18
N GLU A 29 -19.24 -7.09 11.60
CA GLU A 29 -20.49 -7.38 12.31
C GLU A 29 -20.49 -8.79 12.91
N ALA A 30 -20.18 -9.82 12.11
CA ALA A 30 -20.07 -11.19 12.59
C ALA A 30 -18.99 -11.37 13.68
N THR A 31 -17.93 -10.56 13.66
CA THR A 31 -16.91 -10.57 14.72
C THR A 31 -17.46 -10.00 16.02
N ILE A 32 -18.26 -8.93 15.96
CA ILE A 32 -18.93 -8.35 17.13
C ILE A 32 -19.93 -9.36 17.73
N ASP A 33 -20.68 -10.04 16.88
CA ASP A 33 -21.69 -11.02 17.28
C ASP A 33 -21.11 -12.39 17.68
N GLY A 34 -19.79 -12.58 17.52
CA GLY A 34 -19.11 -13.85 17.84
C GLY A 34 -19.46 -15.00 16.89
N THR A 35 -19.90 -14.70 15.67
CA THR A 35 -20.32 -15.68 14.65
C THR A 35 -19.40 -15.70 13.42
N ILE A 36 -18.17 -15.18 13.54
CA ILE A 36 -17.19 -15.11 12.45
C ILE A 36 -16.80 -16.49 11.90
N ASP A 37 -16.96 -17.54 12.71
CA ASP A 37 -16.75 -18.95 12.33
C ASP A 37 -17.70 -19.42 11.22
N ARG A 38 -18.79 -18.69 10.98
CA ARG A 38 -19.79 -18.98 9.95
C ARG A 38 -19.54 -18.22 8.65
N CYS A 39 -18.56 -17.34 8.62
CA CYS A 39 -18.23 -16.53 7.46
C CYS A 39 -17.09 -17.17 6.66
N ALA A 40 -17.14 -17.01 5.34
CA ALA A 40 -16.04 -17.34 4.45
C ALA A 40 -15.48 -16.05 3.83
N ILE A 41 -14.15 -15.95 3.75
CA ILE A 41 -13.46 -14.82 3.13
C ILE A 41 -12.92 -15.30 1.78
N GLU A 42 -13.39 -14.67 0.71
CA GLU A 42 -12.86 -14.88 -0.64
C GLU A 42 -11.68 -13.93 -0.89
N TRP A 43 -10.61 -14.49 -1.42
CA TRP A 43 -9.38 -13.77 -1.72
C TRP A 43 -9.08 -13.78 -3.23
N ASP A 44 -8.58 -12.65 -3.71
CA ASP A 44 -7.91 -12.54 -5.00
C ASP A 44 -6.58 -13.31 -4.97
N SER A 45 -6.41 -14.18 -5.97
CA SER A 45 -5.20 -14.99 -6.13
C SER A 45 -4.01 -14.16 -6.60
N ARG A 46 -4.24 -12.96 -7.15
CA ARG A 46 -3.18 -12.01 -7.52
C ARG A 46 -2.36 -11.61 -6.29
N ALA A 47 -1.07 -11.43 -6.50
CA ALA A 47 -0.17 -10.83 -5.53
C ALA A 47 -0.46 -9.33 -5.34
N ALA A 48 -0.11 -8.78 -4.18
CA ALA A 48 -0.16 -7.35 -3.91
C ALA A 48 1.20 -6.88 -3.39
N VAL A 49 1.67 -5.72 -3.86
CA VAL A 49 2.89 -5.08 -3.37
C VAL A 49 2.61 -3.63 -3.05
N THR A 50 2.97 -3.20 -1.85
CA THR A 50 2.78 -1.82 -1.36
C THR A 50 4.13 -1.13 -1.16
N VAL A 51 4.31 0.03 -1.78
CA VAL A 51 5.49 0.88 -1.61
C VAL A 51 5.08 2.17 -0.89
N VAL A 52 5.76 2.48 0.22
CA VAL A 52 5.52 3.71 0.99
C VAL A 52 6.42 4.82 0.49
N LEU A 53 5.82 5.97 0.16
CA LEU A 53 6.51 7.22 -0.15
C LEU A 53 6.56 8.06 1.12
N ALA A 54 7.75 8.55 1.46
CA ALA A 54 8.00 9.26 2.71
C ALA A 54 8.64 10.64 2.47
N SER A 55 8.35 11.56 3.38
CA SER A 55 8.95 12.90 3.47
C SER A 55 10.41 12.79 3.87
N ALA A 56 11.30 13.55 3.21
CA ALA A 56 12.71 13.55 3.55
C ALA A 56 12.99 13.72 5.04
N GLY A 57 13.91 12.91 5.54
CA GLY A 57 14.32 12.91 6.94
C GLY A 57 13.55 11.94 7.84
N TYR A 58 12.42 11.37 7.39
CA TYR A 58 11.77 10.26 8.10
C TYR A 58 12.75 9.07 8.30
N PRO A 59 12.79 8.42 9.48
CA PRO A 59 11.94 8.57 10.65
C PRO A 59 12.33 9.70 11.63
N GLY A 60 13.36 10.48 11.32
CA GLY A 60 13.78 11.67 12.08
C GLY A 60 12.95 12.92 11.75
N LYS A 61 13.59 14.10 11.77
CA LYS A 61 12.91 15.37 11.47
C LYS A 61 12.60 15.47 9.97
N TYR A 62 11.36 15.82 9.64
CA TYR A 62 10.90 16.05 8.27
C TYR A 62 10.05 17.31 8.20
N GLU A 63 9.95 17.89 7.00
CA GLU A 63 9.08 19.02 6.71
C GLU A 63 7.72 18.56 6.19
N THR A 64 6.70 19.42 6.33
CA THR A 64 5.35 19.19 5.78
C THR A 64 4.94 20.37 4.90
N GLY A 65 3.83 20.26 4.18
CA GLY A 65 3.32 21.30 3.29
C GLY A 65 3.97 21.32 1.92
N LYS A 66 4.60 20.21 1.51
CA LYS A 66 5.14 20.08 0.16
C LYS A 66 4.01 19.63 -0.77
N PRO A 67 3.71 20.36 -1.86
CA PRO A 67 2.70 19.95 -2.82
C PRO A 67 3.03 18.59 -3.44
N ILE A 68 2.00 17.75 -3.61
CA ILE A 68 2.08 16.42 -4.22
C ILE A 68 1.48 16.49 -5.62
N SER A 69 2.26 16.12 -6.63
CA SER A 69 1.83 16.04 -8.03
C SER A 69 1.88 14.59 -8.55
N GLY A 70 1.22 14.36 -9.69
CA GLY A 70 1.21 13.05 -10.37
C GLY A 70 0.23 12.02 -9.82
N LEU A 71 -0.55 12.36 -8.78
CA LEU A 71 -1.58 11.48 -8.20
C LEU A 71 -2.61 11.05 -9.24
N GLU A 72 -3.11 11.97 -10.06
CA GLU A 72 -4.12 11.67 -11.09
C GLU A 72 -3.58 10.74 -12.18
N ASP A 73 -2.32 10.91 -12.59
CA ASP A 73 -1.71 10.06 -13.61
C ASP A 73 -1.37 8.67 -13.09
N ALA A 74 -0.98 8.56 -11.83
CA ALA A 74 -0.81 7.28 -11.16
C ALA A 74 -2.15 6.56 -10.95
N ALA A 75 -3.22 7.30 -10.62
CA ALA A 75 -4.56 6.74 -10.40
C ALA A 75 -5.24 6.22 -11.69
N LYS A 76 -4.78 6.65 -12.88
CA LYS A 76 -5.24 6.12 -14.17
C LYS A 76 -4.67 4.73 -14.49
N LEU A 77 -3.63 4.30 -13.78
CA LEU A 77 -3.04 2.98 -14.00
C LEU A 77 -3.96 1.90 -13.44
N GLU A 78 -4.13 0.83 -14.22
CA GLU A 78 -4.94 -0.32 -13.80
C GLU A 78 -4.31 -1.02 -12.58
N ASP A 79 -5.17 -1.55 -11.72
CA ASP A 79 -4.78 -2.32 -10.52
C ASP A 79 -3.91 -1.55 -9.51
N ILE A 80 -3.90 -0.21 -9.58
CA ILE A 80 -3.22 0.67 -8.63
C ILE A 80 -4.20 1.26 -7.62
N HIS A 81 -3.81 1.19 -6.34
CA HIS A 81 -4.47 1.87 -5.24
C HIS A 81 -3.50 2.85 -4.58
N ILE A 82 -3.90 4.11 -4.47
CA ILE A 82 -3.13 5.16 -3.79
C ILE A 82 -3.79 5.44 -2.45
N PHE A 83 -3.16 4.99 -1.37
CA PHE A 83 -3.62 5.24 -0.01
C PHE A 83 -2.93 6.46 0.56
N HIS A 84 -3.73 7.42 1.01
CA HIS A 84 -3.25 8.62 1.69
C HIS A 84 -2.95 8.31 3.15
N ALA A 85 -1.71 8.56 3.59
CA ALA A 85 -1.30 8.52 4.98
C ALA A 85 -1.15 9.96 5.51
N GLY A 86 0.07 10.45 5.64
CA GLY A 86 0.35 11.84 6.03
C GLY A 86 0.15 12.81 4.87
N THR A 87 -1.09 13.08 4.47
CA THR A 87 -1.44 14.13 3.50
C THR A 87 -2.57 15.02 3.99
N ARG A 88 -2.67 16.24 3.47
CA ARG A 88 -3.79 17.14 3.71
C ARG A 88 -4.20 17.84 2.41
N ARG A 89 -5.43 18.34 2.34
CA ARG A 89 -5.89 19.19 1.23
C ARG A 89 -5.84 20.66 1.63
N VAL A 90 -5.16 21.49 0.86
CA VAL A 90 -5.05 22.94 1.05
C VAL A 90 -5.34 23.62 -0.29
N ASN A 91 -6.34 24.50 -0.34
CA ASN A 91 -6.71 25.25 -1.55
C ASN A 91 -6.89 24.36 -2.81
N GLY A 92 -7.48 23.17 -2.63
CA GLY A 92 -7.69 22.21 -3.72
C GLY A 92 -6.47 21.36 -4.08
N GLN A 93 -5.29 21.63 -3.53
CA GLN A 93 -4.07 20.84 -3.73
C GLN A 93 -3.84 19.87 -2.58
N ILE A 94 -3.22 18.73 -2.87
CA ILE A 94 -2.78 17.79 -1.83
C ILE A 94 -1.33 18.11 -1.46
N GLU A 95 -1.04 18.18 -0.17
CA GLU A 95 0.28 18.43 0.38
C GLU A 95 0.69 17.35 1.38
N THR A 96 2.00 17.19 1.60
CA THR A 96 2.54 16.34 2.67
C THR A 96 2.13 16.87 4.04
N ALA A 97 1.79 15.96 4.96
CA ALA A 97 1.37 16.27 6.33
C ALA A 97 1.93 15.27 7.37
N GLY A 98 2.87 14.40 6.97
CA GLY A 98 3.48 13.41 7.85
C GLY A 98 4.76 12.81 7.28
N GLY A 99 5.39 11.94 8.08
CA GLY A 99 6.63 11.27 7.68
C GLY A 99 6.41 10.23 6.60
N ARG A 100 5.47 9.31 6.80
CA ARG A 100 4.93 8.43 5.73
C ARG A 100 3.76 9.16 5.07
N VAL A 101 3.85 9.37 3.77
CA VAL A 101 2.96 10.29 3.04
C VAL A 101 1.91 9.50 2.27
N LEU A 102 2.34 8.54 1.44
CA LEU A 102 1.45 7.72 0.61
C LEU A 102 1.89 6.25 0.70
N ALA A 103 0.95 5.35 0.49
CA ALA A 103 1.21 3.94 0.22
C ALA A 103 0.62 3.57 -1.14
N ILE A 104 1.48 3.17 -2.07
CA ILE A 104 1.12 2.80 -3.44
C ILE A 104 1.06 1.30 -3.53
N THR A 105 -0.13 0.76 -3.70
CA THR A 105 -0.36 -0.69 -3.81
C THR A 105 -0.70 -1.04 -5.24
N ALA A 106 -0.02 -2.05 -5.78
CA ALA A 106 -0.39 -2.66 -7.04
C ALA A 106 -0.78 -4.12 -6.83
N LEU A 107 -1.84 -4.56 -7.52
CA LEU A 107 -2.15 -5.99 -7.66
C LEU A 107 -1.43 -6.58 -8.86
N GLY A 108 -1.22 -7.90 -8.92
CA GLY A 108 -0.70 -8.57 -10.09
C GLY A 108 -0.67 -10.08 -10.13
N SER A 109 -0.60 -10.62 -11.34
CA SER A 109 -0.55 -12.07 -11.56
C SER A 109 0.62 -12.75 -10.85
N THR A 110 1.72 -12.02 -10.65
CA THR A 110 2.88 -12.48 -9.88
C THR A 110 3.42 -11.34 -8.99
N ILE A 111 4.31 -11.68 -8.05
CA ILE A 111 4.96 -10.69 -7.17
C ILE A 111 5.80 -9.72 -7.99
N GLU A 112 6.52 -10.20 -9.00
CA GLU A 112 7.36 -9.39 -9.89
C GLU A 112 6.50 -8.38 -10.66
N HIS A 113 5.36 -8.83 -11.17
CA HIS A 113 4.43 -7.98 -11.92
C HIS A 113 3.76 -6.93 -11.02
N ALA A 114 3.30 -7.32 -9.82
CA ALA A 114 2.76 -6.38 -8.84
C ALA A 114 3.83 -5.36 -8.42
N ARG A 115 5.05 -5.81 -8.14
CA ARG A 115 6.19 -4.96 -7.79
C ARG A 115 6.48 -3.95 -8.90
N GLY A 116 6.62 -4.38 -10.15
CA GLY A 116 6.88 -3.49 -11.29
C GLY A 116 5.86 -2.36 -11.36
N ARG A 117 4.56 -2.69 -11.36
CA ARG A 117 3.48 -1.70 -11.38
C ARG A 117 3.49 -0.74 -10.19
N ALA A 118 3.76 -1.23 -8.99
CA ALA A 118 3.84 -0.37 -7.80
C ALA A 118 4.94 0.68 -7.95
N TYR A 119 6.10 0.30 -8.49
CA TYR A 119 7.20 1.23 -8.75
C TYR A 119 6.93 2.18 -9.92
N ASP A 120 6.27 1.71 -10.99
CA ASP A 120 5.86 2.56 -12.12
C ASP A 120 4.88 3.64 -11.67
N ALA A 121 3.92 3.28 -10.80
CA ALA A 121 2.99 4.23 -10.20
C ALA A 121 3.71 5.20 -9.23
N ALA A 122 4.57 4.67 -8.35
CA ALA A 122 5.35 5.50 -7.41
C ALA A 122 6.29 6.48 -8.12
N ALA A 123 6.85 6.11 -9.27
CA ALA A 123 7.73 6.96 -10.06
C ALA A 123 7.03 8.17 -10.70
N ARG A 124 5.70 8.12 -10.87
CA ARG A 124 4.90 9.24 -11.39
C ARG A 124 4.55 10.27 -10.33
N ILE A 125 4.65 9.92 -9.05
CA ILE A 125 4.26 10.78 -7.94
C ILE A 125 5.47 11.55 -7.43
N HIS A 126 5.31 12.87 -7.32
CA HIS A 126 6.39 13.76 -6.93
C HIS A 126 5.97 14.70 -5.80
N PHE A 127 6.88 14.87 -4.86
CA PHE A 127 6.91 15.97 -3.91
C PHE A 127 8.37 16.18 -3.50
N GLU A 128 8.67 17.34 -2.93
CA GLU A 128 10.05 17.73 -2.60
C GLU A 128 10.74 16.67 -1.72
N ASN A 129 11.88 16.17 -2.21
CA ASN A 129 12.69 15.15 -1.56
C ASN A 129 11.91 13.87 -1.16
N CYS A 130 10.90 13.49 -1.95
CA CYS A 130 10.24 12.19 -1.84
C CYS A 130 11.26 11.06 -1.87
N HIS A 131 11.16 10.13 -0.92
CA HIS A 131 11.99 8.93 -0.91
C HIS A 131 11.16 7.69 -0.58
N TYR A 132 11.61 6.56 -1.12
CA TYR A 132 11.02 5.24 -0.88
C TYR A 132 12.07 4.17 -1.15
N ARG A 133 11.94 3.04 -0.46
CA ARG A 133 12.80 1.87 -0.68
C ARG A 133 12.61 1.33 -2.08
N ARG A 134 13.69 0.81 -2.68
CA ARG A 134 13.70 0.23 -4.04
C ARG A 134 13.70 -1.30 -4.05
N ASP A 135 13.70 -1.95 -2.90
CA ASP A 135 13.88 -3.40 -2.72
C ASP A 135 12.65 -4.10 -2.12
N ILE A 136 11.52 -3.41 -1.99
CA ILE A 136 10.27 -4.00 -1.48
C ILE A 136 9.83 -5.20 -2.33
N ALA A 137 9.70 -6.37 -1.72
CA ALA A 137 9.38 -7.64 -2.37
C ALA A 137 10.45 -8.18 -3.35
N LEU A 138 11.67 -7.62 -3.36
CA LEU A 138 12.74 -8.08 -4.28
C LEU A 138 13.16 -9.54 -4.03
N GLY A 139 13.28 -9.95 -2.76
CA GLY A 139 13.65 -11.34 -2.42
C GLY A 139 12.56 -12.36 -2.76
N ALA A 140 11.29 -12.01 -2.51
CA ALA A 140 10.15 -12.86 -2.86
C ALA A 140 9.98 -13.00 -4.38
N ALA A 141 10.23 -11.91 -5.11
CA ALA A 141 10.29 -11.90 -6.57
C ALA A 141 11.37 -12.85 -7.14
N ALA A 142 12.52 -12.95 -6.46
CA ALA A 142 13.60 -13.84 -6.88
C ALA A 142 13.33 -15.32 -6.54
N ALA A 143 12.52 -15.60 -5.51
CA ALA A 143 12.22 -16.95 -5.04
C ALA A 143 11.27 -17.73 -5.97
N ASN A 144 10.29 -17.06 -6.58
CA ASN A 144 9.35 -17.67 -7.54
C ASN A 144 10.04 -18.28 -8.76
N ILE A 145 11.22 -17.78 -9.13
CA ILE A 145 12.00 -18.28 -10.28
C ILE A 145 12.64 -19.64 -9.95
N ARG A 146 12.91 -19.94 -8.67
CA ARG A 146 13.60 -21.18 -8.25
C ARG A 146 12.67 -22.37 -8.04
N GLU A 147 11.37 -22.15 -7.85
CA GLU A 147 10.38 -23.23 -7.74
C GLU A 147 9.88 -23.73 -9.12
N LEU A 148 10.27 -23.05 -10.20
CA LEU A 148 9.93 -23.39 -11.59
C LEU A 148 11.12 -23.95 -12.40
N SER A 149 12.25 -24.25 -11.74
CA SER A 149 13.48 -24.81 -12.33
C SER A 149 13.86 -26.13 -11.67
#